data_AF-A0A5E4LJW2-F1
#
_entry.id   AF-A0A5E4LJW2-F1
#
_cell.length_a   1.000
_cell.length_b   1.000
_cell.length_c   1.000
_cell.angle_alpha   90.00
_cell.angle_beta   90.00
_cell.angle_gamma   90.00
#
_symmetry.space_group_name_H-M   'P 1'
#
loop_
_entity.id
_entity.type
_entity.pdbx_description
1 polymer ?
#
loop_
_entity_poly.entity_id
_entity_poly.type
_entity_poly.pdbx_seq_one_letter_code
_entity_poly.pdbx_strand_id
1 'polypeptide(L)'
;MSAIANDSTTGGSNISMCQLRLDGGAFANMNASDGAYSSVSEAVNYSLGTLANGTHTLGIRCNDSAGNTGAIYNLTFNVTRARVKNILFVTLSNSPSTAESRWITWLGSHTSNISLNWSYDQTAVSNVTGGSVNVSNYRIVAMADAPSSDAIYYSTLNSYKAGGNYVVLLGASLMSAISNLGVGTGLGNNQNTKTIVPRASHYITSGYTINTSYDIQAAASTQWYHTNFTGTNIISLPTSTRGFIMQGSNVLTYGATRPDSFNANGNTFATRVFDWAINSSAP
;
A
#
# COMPACT_ATOMS: atom_id res chain seq x y z
N MET A 1 21.48 -11.73 -14.92
CA MET A 1 22.30 -12.25 -13.80
C MET A 1 23.63 -12.69 -14.36
N SER A 2 24.73 -12.46 -13.64
CA SER A 2 26.09 -12.86 -14.06
C SER A 2 26.81 -13.54 -12.90
N ALA A 3 27.60 -14.58 -13.20
CA ALA A 3 28.39 -15.33 -12.23
C ALA A 3 29.77 -15.67 -12.81
N ILE A 4 30.71 -16.07 -11.94
CA ILE A 4 32.03 -16.55 -12.34
C ILE A 4 32.17 -18.00 -11.86
N ALA A 5 32.40 -18.91 -12.80
CA ALA A 5 32.81 -20.28 -12.52
C ALA A 5 34.33 -20.35 -12.51
N ASN A 6 34.93 -21.06 -11.57
CA ASN A 6 36.39 -21.07 -11.42
C ASN A 6 36.87 -22.45 -10.98
N ASP A 7 37.74 -23.07 -11.78
CA ASP A 7 38.38 -24.36 -11.51
C ASP A 7 39.90 -24.23 -11.24
N SER A 8 40.41 -23.01 -11.03
CA SER A 8 41.86 -22.77 -10.86
C SER A 8 42.48 -23.46 -9.65
N THR A 9 41.68 -23.90 -8.67
CA THR A 9 42.14 -24.52 -7.42
C THR A 9 41.75 -26.00 -7.27
N THR A 10 40.94 -26.55 -8.16
CA THR A 10 40.37 -27.90 -8.04
C THR A 10 40.75 -28.85 -9.17
N GLY A 11 41.10 -28.34 -10.35
CA GLY A 11 41.53 -29.16 -11.49
C GLY A 11 42.33 -28.43 -12.56
N GLY A 12 42.20 -27.10 -12.65
CA GLY A 12 42.85 -26.28 -13.67
C GLY A 12 42.29 -26.50 -15.08
N SER A 13 41.11 -27.11 -15.19
CA SER A 13 40.41 -27.35 -16.45
C SER A 13 39.60 -26.13 -16.86
N ASN A 14 39.41 -25.95 -18.16
CA ASN A 14 38.46 -24.95 -18.64
C ASN A 14 37.05 -25.32 -18.20
N ILE A 15 36.23 -24.33 -17.89
CA ILE A 15 34.80 -24.55 -17.68
C ILE A 15 34.18 -24.93 -19.02
N SER A 16 33.33 -25.96 -19.06
CA SER A 16 32.67 -26.46 -20.28
C SER A 16 31.18 -26.13 -20.35
N MET A 17 30.53 -25.94 -19.20
CA MET A 17 29.12 -25.58 -19.11
C MET A 17 28.81 -25.00 -17.73
N CYS A 18 27.86 -24.07 -17.65
CA CYS A 18 27.19 -23.72 -16.40
C CYS A 18 25.67 -23.81 -16.57
N GLN A 19 24.99 -24.15 -15.48
CA GLN A 19 23.54 -24.27 -15.43
C GLN A 19 22.98 -23.57 -14.20
N LEU A 20 21.80 -22.99 -14.35
CA LEU A 20 21.05 -22.32 -13.30
C LEU A 20 19.66 -22.96 -13.15
N ARG A 21 19.19 -23.08 -11.91
CA ARG A 21 17.78 -23.32 -11.58
C ARG A 21 17.24 -22.20 -10.72
N LEU A 22 15.95 -21.91 -10.87
CA LEU A 22 15.20 -20.97 -10.03
C LEU A 22 14.22 -21.77 -9.16
N ASP A 23 14.17 -21.46 -7.86
CA ASP A 23 13.22 -21.99 -6.88
C ASP A 23 13.12 -23.53 -6.84
N GLY A 24 14.27 -24.19 -7.01
CA GLY A 24 14.35 -25.65 -7.01
C GLY A 24 13.84 -26.32 -8.29
N GLY A 25 13.51 -25.56 -9.33
CA GLY A 25 13.09 -26.06 -10.63
C GLY A 25 14.21 -26.78 -11.42
N ALA A 26 13.93 -27.04 -12.70
CA ALA A 26 14.90 -27.66 -13.61
C ALA A 26 16.10 -26.74 -13.88
N PHE A 27 17.25 -27.35 -14.13
CA PHE A 27 18.45 -26.63 -14.56
C PHE A 27 18.33 -26.23 -16.04
N ALA A 28 18.60 -24.97 -16.33
CA ALA A 28 18.73 -24.40 -17.66
C ALA A 28 20.17 -23.95 -17.90
N ASN A 29 20.64 -24.05 -19.15
CA ASN A 29 22.01 -23.68 -19.49
C ASN A 29 22.20 -22.16 -19.40
N MET A 30 23.33 -21.76 -18.85
CA MET A 30 23.83 -20.38 -18.89
C MET A 30 24.68 -20.19 -20.15
N ASN A 31 24.93 -18.93 -20.51
CA ASN A 31 25.81 -18.59 -21.63
C ASN A 31 27.17 -18.13 -21.10
N ALA A 32 28.26 -18.53 -21.76
CA ALA A 32 29.54 -17.86 -21.60
C ALA A 32 29.41 -16.40 -22.05
N SER A 33 29.97 -15.48 -21.29
CA SER A 33 29.74 -14.05 -21.48
C SER A 33 30.51 -13.48 -22.67
N ASP A 34 31.62 -14.12 -23.03
CA ASP A 34 32.41 -13.86 -24.23
C ASP A 34 31.99 -14.75 -25.42
N GLY A 35 30.98 -15.60 -25.22
CA GLY A 35 30.45 -16.52 -26.23
C GLY A 35 31.13 -17.89 -26.31
N ALA A 36 32.17 -18.16 -25.51
CA ALA A 36 32.86 -19.45 -25.54
C ALA A 36 33.36 -19.91 -24.16
N TYR A 37 32.99 -21.13 -23.78
CA TYR A 37 33.51 -21.85 -22.62
C TYR A 37 34.98 -22.25 -22.83
N SER A 38 35.91 -21.34 -22.55
CA SER A 38 37.31 -21.44 -22.98
C SER A 38 38.33 -21.04 -21.92
N SER A 39 37.87 -20.72 -20.71
CA SER A 39 38.71 -20.32 -19.58
C SER A 39 38.52 -21.20 -18.35
N VAL A 40 39.58 -21.33 -17.56
CA VAL A 40 39.56 -21.94 -16.21
C VAL A 40 38.74 -21.12 -15.22
N SER A 41 38.68 -19.80 -15.44
CA SER A 41 37.78 -18.87 -14.76
C SER A 41 36.86 -18.25 -15.79
N GLU A 42 35.62 -18.73 -15.84
CA GLU A 42 34.67 -18.44 -16.89
C GLU A 42 33.53 -17.55 -16.39
N ALA A 43 33.29 -16.44 -17.11
CA ALA A 43 32.20 -15.52 -16.78
C ALA A 43 30.94 -15.97 -17.51
N VAL A 44 29.86 -16.24 -16.78
CA VAL A 44 28.61 -16.74 -17.35
C VAL A 44 27.43 -15.83 -17.03
N ASN A 45 26.44 -15.81 -17.91
CA ASN A 45 25.22 -15.02 -17.73
C ASN A 45 23.95 -15.82 -18.02
N TYR A 46 22.86 -15.36 -17.40
CA TYR A 46 21.51 -15.87 -17.62
C TYR A 46 20.49 -14.73 -17.49
N SER A 47 19.52 -14.70 -18.41
CA SER A 47 18.41 -13.75 -18.36
C SER A 47 17.26 -14.35 -17.56
N LEU A 48 17.07 -13.82 -16.35
CA LEU A 48 15.87 -14.10 -15.56
C LEU A 48 14.74 -13.25 -16.16
N GLY A 49 13.65 -13.89 -16.59
CA GLY A 49 12.45 -13.17 -17.01
C GLY A 49 11.80 -12.40 -15.84
N THR A 50 10.58 -11.92 -16.04
CA THR A 50 9.82 -11.29 -14.95
C THR A 50 9.53 -12.31 -13.85
N LEU A 51 9.92 -11.98 -12.62
CA LEU A 51 9.67 -12.79 -11.43
C LEU A 51 8.50 -12.21 -10.63
N ALA A 52 7.79 -13.07 -9.90
CA ALA A 52 6.75 -12.62 -8.98
C ALA A 52 7.37 -11.86 -7.79
N ASN A 53 6.54 -11.13 -7.04
CA ASN A 53 6.99 -10.56 -5.77
C ASN A 53 7.18 -11.69 -4.76
N GLY A 54 8.31 -11.70 -4.06
CA GLY A 54 8.63 -12.69 -3.03
C GLY A 54 10.08 -13.12 -3.03
N THR A 55 10.38 -14.03 -2.12
CA THR A 55 11.71 -14.63 -1.98
C THR A 55 11.91 -15.69 -3.05
N HIS A 56 13.02 -15.57 -3.76
CA HIS A 56 13.46 -16.50 -4.79
C HIS A 56 14.86 -17.03 -4.47
N THR A 57 15.15 -18.27 -4.87
CA THR A 57 16.46 -18.90 -4.69
C THR A 57 17.00 -19.41 -6.03
N LEU A 58 18.16 -18.90 -6.43
CA LEU A 58 18.93 -19.45 -7.54
C LEU A 58 19.83 -20.57 -7.05
N GLY A 59 19.92 -21.67 -7.81
CA GLY A 59 20.97 -22.67 -7.66
C GLY A 59 21.80 -22.72 -8.94
N ILE A 60 23.12 -22.55 -8.84
CA ILE A 60 24.05 -22.56 -9.98
C ILE A 60 25.04 -23.70 -9.80
N ARG A 61 25.33 -24.45 -10.88
CA ARG A 61 26.40 -25.44 -10.94
C ARG A 61 27.11 -25.36 -12.29
N CYS A 62 28.36 -25.79 -12.35
CA CYS A 62 29.14 -25.80 -13.57
C CYS A 62 29.93 -27.10 -13.73
N ASN A 63 30.25 -27.44 -14.97
CA ASN A 63 31.08 -28.55 -15.35
C ASN A 63 32.39 -28.03 -15.93
N ASP A 64 33.48 -28.74 -15.67
CA ASP A 64 34.76 -28.50 -16.32
C ASP A 64 34.91 -29.35 -17.60
N SER A 65 35.99 -29.15 -18.35
CA SER A 65 36.31 -29.90 -19.56
C SER A 65 36.79 -31.33 -19.28
N ALA A 66 37.09 -31.67 -18.03
CA ALA A 66 37.42 -33.02 -17.59
C ALA A 66 36.17 -33.85 -17.22
N GLY A 67 34.98 -33.24 -17.24
CA GLY A 67 33.71 -33.89 -16.94
C GLY A 67 33.31 -33.83 -15.46
N ASN A 68 34.06 -33.13 -14.61
CA ASN A 68 33.69 -32.94 -13.21
C ASN A 68 32.57 -31.90 -13.10
N THR A 69 31.64 -32.11 -12.17
CA THR A 69 30.56 -31.17 -11.86
C THR A 69 30.80 -30.57 -10.48
N GLY A 70 30.83 -29.24 -10.39
CA GLY A 70 30.95 -28.52 -9.12
C GLY A 70 29.69 -28.62 -8.25
N ALA A 71 29.85 -28.30 -6.97
CA ALA A 71 28.73 -28.19 -6.04
C ALA A 71 27.74 -27.08 -6.45
N ILE A 72 26.47 -27.22 -6.05
CA ILE A 72 25.46 -26.19 -6.31
C ILE A 72 25.68 -25.01 -5.35
N TYR A 73 25.99 -23.84 -5.90
CA TYR A 73 25.97 -22.57 -5.17
C TYR A 73 24.53 -22.02 -5.13
N ASN A 74 24.03 -21.65 -3.95
CA ASN A 74 22.68 -21.10 -3.81
C ASN A 74 22.73 -19.61 -3.44
N LEU A 75 21.92 -18.80 -4.10
CA LEU A 75 21.72 -17.38 -3.83
C LEU A 75 20.24 -17.11 -3.60
N THR A 76 19.89 -16.62 -2.43
CA THR A 76 18.52 -16.18 -2.12
C THR A 76 18.43 -14.66 -2.24
N PHE A 77 17.38 -14.18 -2.90
CA PHE A 77 17.10 -12.76 -3.11
C PHE A 77 15.58 -12.52 -3.05
N ASN A 78 15.17 -11.29 -2.78
CA ASN A 78 13.76 -10.93 -2.74
C ASN A 78 13.45 -10.00 -3.92
N VAL A 79 12.44 -10.36 -4.71
CA VAL A 79 11.91 -9.50 -5.76
C VAL A 79 10.76 -8.72 -5.15
N THR A 80 10.79 -7.40 -5.22
CA THR A 80 9.67 -6.55 -4.80
C THR A 80 9.08 -5.82 -6.00
N ARG A 81 7.78 -5.53 -5.93
CA ARG A 81 7.14 -4.70 -6.94
C ARG A 81 7.64 -3.25 -6.79
N ALA A 82 8.13 -2.67 -7.88
CA ALA A 82 8.39 -1.23 -7.91
C ALA A 82 7.05 -0.48 -7.82
N ARG A 83 6.89 0.34 -6.77
CA ARG A 83 5.75 1.24 -6.64
C ARG A 83 6.02 2.51 -7.45
N VAL A 84 5.00 3.02 -8.14
CA VAL A 84 5.10 4.27 -8.92
C VAL A 84 5.16 5.46 -7.96
N LYS A 85 4.17 5.55 -7.06
CA LYS A 85 4.10 6.53 -5.97
C LYS A 85 3.43 5.91 -4.75
N ASN A 86 3.49 6.58 -3.61
CA ASN A 86 2.92 6.03 -2.39
C ASN A 86 1.40 6.13 -2.34
N ILE A 87 0.82 7.20 -2.90
CA ILE A 87 -0.61 7.45 -2.81
C ILE A 87 -1.22 7.47 -4.22
N LEU A 88 -2.30 6.73 -4.43
CA LEU A 88 -3.20 6.97 -5.55
C LEU A 88 -4.45 7.66 -5.03
N PHE A 89 -4.68 8.91 -5.42
CA PHE A 89 -5.94 9.60 -5.14
C PHE A 89 -6.93 9.35 -6.27
N VAL A 90 -8.02 8.63 -5.99
CA VAL A 90 -9.05 8.33 -6.98
C VAL A 90 -10.20 9.30 -6.86
N THR A 91 -10.54 9.94 -7.97
CA THR A 91 -11.70 10.83 -8.11
C THR A 91 -12.85 10.13 -8.82
N LEU A 92 -14.08 10.54 -8.56
CA LEU A 92 -15.29 10.03 -9.21
C LEU A 92 -15.23 10.15 -10.73
N SER A 93 -14.69 11.26 -11.23
CA SER A 93 -14.56 11.54 -12.66
C SER A 93 -13.24 12.26 -12.97
N ASN A 94 -12.97 12.48 -14.26
CA ASN A 94 -11.81 13.27 -14.70
C ASN A 94 -11.90 14.75 -14.29
N SER A 95 -13.08 15.24 -13.94
CA SER A 95 -13.29 16.56 -13.34
C SER A 95 -13.60 16.38 -11.86
N PRO A 96 -12.61 16.63 -10.96
CA PRO A 96 -12.80 16.41 -9.54
C PRO A 96 -13.91 17.30 -8.96
N SER A 97 -14.65 16.76 -8.00
CA SER A 97 -15.61 17.52 -7.22
C SER A 97 -14.90 18.61 -6.38
N THR A 98 -15.68 19.53 -5.82
CA THR A 98 -15.13 20.51 -4.86
C THR A 98 -14.52 19.83 -3.63
N ALA A 99 -15.09 18.72 -3.16
CA ALA A 99 -14.58 17.99 -2.01
C ALA A 99 -13.26 17.28 -2.35
N GLU A 100 -13.20 16.62 -3.50
CA GLU A 100 -11.97 16.00 -4.02
C GLU A 100 -10.86 17.03 -4.23
N SER A 101 -11.19 18.16 -4.85
CA SER A 101 -10.23 19.25 -5.08
C SER A 101 -9.60 19.75 -3.78
N ARG A 102 -10.39 19.94 -2.71
CA ARG A 102 -9.87 20.33 -1.40
C ARG A 102 -8.87 19.31 -0.84
N TRP A 103 -9.18 18.02 -0.96
CA TRP A 103 -8.30 16.95 -0.51
C TRP A 103 -7.03 16.82 -1.34
N ILE A 104 -7.11 17.01 -2.66
CA ILE A 104 -5.95 17.04 -3.54
C ILE A 104 -5.04 18.22 -3.21
N THR A 105 -5.61 19.43 -3.02
CA THR A 105 -4.83 20.61 -2.59
C THR A 105 -4.21 20.41 -1.20
N TRP A 106 -4.94 19.78 -0.27
CA TRP A 106 -4.40 19.46 1.04
C TRP A 106 -3.23 18.47 0.93
N LEU A 107 -3.39 17.37 0.17
CA LEU A 107 -2.31 16.41 -0.06
C LEU A 107 -1.07 17.04 -0.68
N GLY A 108 -1.25 17.95 -1.65
CA GLY A 108 -0.14 18.67 -2.29
C GLY A 108 0.57 19.67 -1.40
N SER A 109 -0.04 20.12 -0.30
CA SER A 109 0.55 21.08 0.64
C SER A 109 1.11 20.44 1.92
N HIS A 110 1.00 19.12 2.06
CA HIS A 110 1.43 18.39 3.25
C HIS A 110 2.48 17.34 2.92
N THR A 111 3.34 17.07 3.90
CA THR A 111 4.33 16.00 3.85
C THR A 111 4.18 15.12 5.08
N SER A 112 4.83 13.95 5.05
CA SER A 112 4.96 13.16 6.27
C SER A 112 5.79 13.93 7.30
N ASN A 113 5.25 14.05 8.50
CA ASN A 113 5.97 14.59 9.64
C ASN A 113 6.86 13.52 10.33
N ILE A 114 7.10 12.36 9.70
CA ILE A 114 7.98 11.27 10.15
C ILE A 114 8.86 10.73 9.01
N SER A 115 9.22 11.56 8.04
CA SER A 115 10.12 11.20 6.93
C SER A 115 9.60 10.11 5.98
N LEU A 116 8.29 9.82 5.95
CA LEU A 116 7.72 9.04 4.84
C LEU A 116 7.60 9.91 3.59
N ASN A 117 7.94 9.36 2.43
CA ASN A 117 7.72 10.08 1.18
C ASN A 117 6.20 10.14 0.90
N TRP A 118 5.65 11.33 0.70
CA TRP A 118 4.26 11.50 0.28
C TRP A 118 4.22 11.89 -1.19
N SER A 119 4.42 10.90 -2.06
CA SER A 119 4.22 11.07 -3.50
C SER A 119 2.83 10.57 -3.87
N TYR A 120 2.10 11.33 -4.71
CA TYR A 120 0.78 10.93 -5.16
C TYR A 120 0.57 11.11 -6.67
N ASP A 121 -0.27 10.25 -7.25
CA ASP A 121 -0.94 10.46 -8.52
C ASP A 121 -2.44 10.65 -8.29
N GLN A 122 -3.09 11.32 -9.25
CA GLN A 122 -4.53 11.45 -9.30
C GLN A 122 -5.08 10.68 -10.51
N THR A 123 -6.19 9.98 -10.35
CA THR A 123 -6.89 9.33 -11.46
C THR A 123 -8.39 9.26 -11.24
N ALA A 124 -9.17 9.13 -12.30
CA ALA A 124 -10.60 8.87 -12.20
C ALA A 124 -10.93 7.38 -12.02
N VAL A 125 -12.08 7.07 -11.44
CA VAL A 125 -12.64 5.70 -11.33
C VAL A 125 -12.61 4.99 -12.70
N SER A 126 -12.97 5.69 -13.79
CA SER A 126 -12.99 5.13 -15.15
C SER A 126 -11.64 4.58 -15.62
N ASN A 127 -10.53 5.16 -15.16
CA ASN A 127 -9.19 4.70 -15.55
C ASN A 127 -8.76 3.48 -14.74
N VAL A 128 -9.26 3.35 -13.50
CA VAL A 128 -9.07 2.15 -12.68
C VAL A 128 -9.90 1.00 -13.25
N THR A 129 -11.18 1.22 -13.53
CA THR A 129 -12.06 0.18 -14.09
C THR A 129 -11.71 -0.18 -15.53
N GLY A 130 -11.22 0.78 -16.32
CA GLY A 130 -10.70 0.57 -17.67
C GLY A 130 -9.30 -0.04 -17.74
N GLY A 131 -8.63 -0.28 -16.60
CA GLY A 131 -7.31 -0.92 -16.54
C GLY A 131 -6.13 -0.04 -16.93
N SER A 132 -6.35 1.24 -17.26
CA SER A 132 -5.29 2.20 -17.58
C SER A 132 -4.43 2.55 -16.35
N VAL A 133 -4.98 2.44 -15.14
CA VAL A 133 -4.24 2.58 -13.88
C VAL A 133 -4.38 1.32 -13.04
N ASN A 134 -3.23 0.71 -12.72
CA ASN A 134 -3.18 -0.44 -11.82
C ASN A 134 -2.95 0.03 -10.37
N VAL A 135 -3.98 -0.11 -9.52
CA VAL A 135 -3.93 0.30 -8.11
C VAL A 135 -2.84 -0.39 -7.31
N SER A 136 -2.45 -1.62 -7.67
CA SER A 136 -1.37 -2.36 -7.00
C SER A 136 0.02 -1.75 -7.20
N ASN A 137 0.16 -0.73 -8.03
CA ASN A 137 1.42 0.01 -8.19
C ASN A 137 1.60 1.11 -7.14
N TYR A 138 0.64 1.31 -6.23
CA TYR A 138 0.67 2.34 -5.18
C TYR A 138 0.63 1.71 -3.79
N ARG A 139 1.10 2.41 -2.75
CA ARG A 139 1.07 1.89 -1.36
C ARG A 139 -0.33 1.95 -0.77
N ILE A 140 -1.03 3.05 -1.00
CA ILE A 140 -2.40 3.25 -0.56
C ILE A 140 -3.25 3.79 -1.71
N VAL A 141 -4.54 3.53 -1.63
CA VAL A 141 -5.57 4.20 -2.44
C VAL A 141 -6.36 5.11 -1.53
N ALA A 142 -6.51 6.38 -1.88
CA ALA A 142 -7.31 7.36 -1.14
C ALA A 142 -8.44 7.90 -2.01
N MET A 143 -9.59 8.23 -1.42
CA MET A 143 -10.70 8.86 -2.13
C MET A 143 -11.56 9.72 -1.19
N ALA A 144 -12.05 10.86 -1.70
CA ALA A 144 -12.95 11.74 -0.95
C ALA A 144 -14.43 11.59 -1.35
N ASP A 145 -14.67 11.16 -2.57
CA ASP A 145 -15.96 10.70 -3.07
C ASP A 145 -15.79 9.30 -3.68
N ALA A 146 -16.87 8.54 -3.78
CA ALA A 146 -16.84 7.19 -4.34
C ALA A 146 -18.18 6.85 -5.01
N PRO A 147 -18.18 6.03 -6.08
CA PRO A 147 -19.41 5.69 -6.80
C PRO A 147 -20.35 4.93 -5.88
N SER A 148 -21.65 5.26 -5.87
CA SER A 148 -22.62 4.54 -5.02
C SER A 148 -22.74 3.05 -5.38
N SER A 149 -22.49 2.71 -6.65
CA SER A 149 -22.44 1.34 -7.16
C SER A 149 -21.49 1.25 -8.35
N ASP A 150 -20.39 0.51 -8.20
CA ASP A 150 -19.51 0.12 -9.31
C ASP A 150 -18.82 -1.21 -8.96
N ALA A 151 -19.35 -2.30 -9.50
CA ALA A 151 -18.90 -3.65 -9.15
C ALA A 151 -17.43 -3.90 -9.53
N ILE A 152 -16.97 -3.34 -10.66
CA ILE A 152 -15.59 -3.54 -11.14
C ILE A 152 -14.62 -2.77 -10.23
N TYR A 153 -14.95 -1.51 -9.93
CA TYR A 153 -14.13 -0.67 -9.07
C TYR A 153 -13.98 -1.30 -7.68
N TYR A 154 -15.08 -1.69 -7.06
CA TYR A 154 -15.05 -2.28 -5.72
C TYR A 154 -14.43 -3.67 -5.69
N SER A 155 -14.63 -4.51 -6.71
CA SER A 155 -13.90 -5.76 -6.84
C SER A 155 -12.38 -5.53 -6.91
N THR A 156 -11.96 -4.53 -7.68
CA THR A 156 -10.53 -4.16 -7.80
C THR A 156 -9.94 -3.74 -6.46
N LEU A 157 -10.64 -2.87 -5.71
CA LEU A 157 -10.20 -2.46 -4.38
C LEU A 157 -10.26 -3.59 -3.34
N ASN A 158 -11.22 -4.50 -3.46
CA ASN A 158 -11.32 -5.69 -2.61
C ASN A 158 -10.13 -6.65 -2.85
N SER A 159 -9.69 -6.84 -4.09
CA SER A 159 -8.46 -7.57 -4.39
C SER A 159 -7.22 -6.85 -3.88
N TYR A 160 -7.15 -5.52 -4.08
CA TYR A 160 -6.04 -4.69 -3.60
C TYR A 160 -5.83 -4.79 -2.08
N LYS A 161 -6.92 -4.70 -1.31
CA LYS A 161 -6.88 -4.79 0.16
C LYS A 161 -6.63 -6.20 0.67
N ALA A 162 -7.08 -7.23 -0.04
CA ALA A 162 -6.75 -8.62 0.25
C ALA A 162 -5.24 -8.89 0.12
N GLY A 163 -4.54 -8.12 -0.72
CA GLY A 163 -3.08 -8.09 -0.79
C GLY A 163 -2.36 -7.36 0.36
N GLY A 164 -3.07 -6.99 1.43
CA GLY A 164 -2.49 -6.31 2.60
C GLY A 164 -2.29 -4.80 2.44
N ASN A 165 -2.84 -4.18 1.40
CA ASN A 165 -2.72 -2.74 1.17
C ASN A 165 -3.94 -1.98 1.73
N TYR A 166 -3.76 -0.73 2.14
CA TYR A 166 -4.84 0.07 2.74
C TYR A 166 -5.58 0.96 1.73
N VAL A 167 -6.90 1.02 1.90
CA VAL A 167 -7.78 2.01 1.25
C VAL A 167 -8.19 3.06 2.28
N VAL A 168 -7.89 4.33 2.01
CA VAL A 168 -8.24 5.49 2.86
C VAL A 168 -9.49 6.17 2.32
N LEU A 169 -10.56 6.15 3.11
CA LEU A 169 -11.84 6.79 2.78
C LEU A 169 -11.96 8.12 3.52
N LEU A 170 -12.24 9.18 2.77
CA LEU A 170 -12.38 10.55 3.27
C LEU A 170 -13.78 11.07 2.91
N GLY A 171 -14.24 12.12 3.59
CA GLY A 171 -15.42 12.88 3.17
C GLY A 171 -16.66 12.02 2.83
N ALA A 172 -17.26 12.23 1.66
CA ALA A 172 -18.50 11.57 1.28
C ALA A 172 -18.30 10.11 0.80
N SER A 173 -17.07 9.69 0.49
CA SER A 173 -16.78 8.28 0.18
C SER A 173 -17.17 7.34 1.32
N LEU A 174 -17.23 7.85 2.56
CA LEU A 174 -17.72 7.11 3.73
C LEU A 174 -19.17 6.65 3.61
N MET A 175 -19.98 7.33 2.81
CA MET A 175 -21.38 6.95 2.61
C MET A 175 -21.51 5.84 1.56
N SER A 176 -20.69 5.89 0.51
CA SER A 176 -20.84 5.02 -0.67
C SER A 176 -19.92 3.79 -0.65
N ALA A 177 -18.71 3.89 -0.07
CA ALA A 177 -17.67 2.87 -0.23
C ALA A 177 -17.58 1.85 0.90
N ILE A 178 -17.97 2.21 2.13
CA ILE A 178 -17.73 1.36 3.33
C ILE A 178 -18.36 -0.02 3.18
N SER A 179 -19.64 -0.08 2.81
CA SER A 179 -20.37 -1.35 2.62
C SER A 179 -19.76 -2.19 1.50
N ASN A 180 -19.43 -1.55 0.38
CA ASN A 180 -18.89 -2.20 -0.81
C ASN A 180 -17.46 -2.75 -0.60
N LEU A 181 -16.72 -2.22 0.38
CA LEU A 181 -15.38 -2.70 0.75
C LEU A 181 -15.37 -3.73 1.90
N GLY A 182 -16.54 -4.22 2.29
CA GLY A 182 -16.67 -5.30 3.29
C GLY A 182 -16.24 -4.88 4.69
N VAL A 183 -16.37 -3.60 5.03
CA VAL A 183 -16.28 -3.13 6.42
C VAL A 183 -17.65 -3.38 7.04
N GLY A 184 -17.71 -4.31 7.99
CA GLY A 184 -18.93 -4.96 8.46
C GLY A 184 -20.16 -4.06 8.54
N THR A 185 -21.17 -4.38 7.73
CA THR A 185 -22.52 -3.85 7.88
C THR A 185 -23.09 -4.44 9.15
N GLY A 186 -22.99 -3.74 10.27
CA GLY A 186 -23.99 -4.00 11.28
C GLY A 186 -25.35 -3.75 10.61
N LEU A 187 -26.25 -4.72 10.71
CA LEU A 187 -27.58 -4.70 10.12
C LEU A 187 -28.38 -3.48 10.64
N GLY A 188 -29.01 -2.76 9.72
CA GLY A 188 -29.85 -1.60 9.97
C GLY A 188 -30.02 -0.82 8.67
N ASN A 189 -31.22 -0.86 8.09
CA ASN A 189 -31.57 -0.43 6.73
C ASN A 189 -31.49 1.08 6.45
N ASN A 190 -30.56 1.78 7.08
CA ASN A 190 -30.15 3.12 6.70
C ASN A 190 -28.64 3.08 6.60
N GLN A 191 -28.09 3.38 5.41
CA GLN A 191 -26.65 3.53 5.15
C GLN A 191 -26.01 4.71 5.91
N ASN A 192 -26.60 5.11 7.04
CA ASN A 192 -26.38 6.35 7.76
C ASN A 192 -26.12 6.14 9.26
N THR A 193 -25.89 4.93 9.79
CA THR A 193 -25.85 4.80 11.27
C THR A 193 -24.84 3.83 11.87
N LYS A 194 -23.78 3.42 11.18
CA LYS A 194 -22.74 2.61 11.83
C LYS A 194 -21.38 3.24 11.74
N THR A 195 -21.17 4.24 12.60
CA THR A 195 -19.90 4.94 12.70
C THR A 195 -19.76 5.64 14.08
N ILE A 196 -18.56 5.64 14.66
CA ILE A 196 -18.18 6.17 16.00
C ILE A 196 -17.97 7.70 15.97
N VAL A 197 -18.93 8.53 16.38
CA VAL A 197 -18.80 10.01 16.24
C VAL A 197 -17.78 10.50 17.28
N PRO A 198 -16.57 10.96 16.95
CA PRO A 198 -15.72 11.65 17.89
C PRO A 198 -16.40 12.97 18.27
N ARG A 199 -16.75 13.12 19.55
CA ARG A 199 -17.14 14.41 20.11
C ARG A 199 -15.92 15.02 20.80
N ALA A 200 -15.99 16.31 21.11
CA ALA A 200 -14.98 17.07 21.86
C ALA A 200 -14.45 16.36 23.14
N SER A 201 -15.23 15.50 23.77
CA SER A 201 -14.84 14.68 24.92
C SER A 201 -14.04 13.42 24.56
N HIS A 202 -13.83 13.12 23.28
CA HIS A 202 -13.01 12.02 22.79
C HIS A 202 -11.62 12.58 22.49
N TYR A 203 -10.76 12.61 23.50
CA TYR A 203 -9.38 13.04 23.33
C TYR A 203 -8.44 11.96 23.86
N ILE A 204 -7.42 11.66 23.05
CA ILE A 204 -6.22 10.96 23.53
C ILE A 204 -5.39 12.02 24.24
N THR A 205 -5.30 11.91 25.57
CA THR A 205 -4.66 12.89 26.47
C THR A 205 -3.14 12.93 26.39
N SER A 206 -2.51 11.89 25.85
CA SER A 206 -1.06 11.84 25.70
C SER A 206 -0.68 10.95 24.51
N GLY A 207 0.36 11.41 23.79
CA GLY A 207 1.12 10.68 22.77
C GLY A 207 0.41 9.55 22.04
N TYR A 208 0.07 9.80 20.78
CA TYR A 208 -0.20 8.70 19.85
C TYR A 208 1.09 7.89 19.69
N THR A 209 1.14 6.70 20.28
CA THR A 209 2.24 5.76 20.12
C THR A 209 1.79 4.70 19.13
N ILE A 210 2.58 4.50 18.08
CA ILE A 210 2.33 3.47 17.07
C ILE A 210 2.27 2.10 17.79
N ASN A 211 1.27 1.29 17.44
CA ASN A 211 0.98 -0.04 18.03
C ASN A 211 0.32 -0.06 19.42
N THR A 212 -0.24 1.06 19.88
CA THR A 212 -1.05 1.09 21.12
C THR A 212 -2.54 0.99 20.81
N SER A 213 -3.26 0.12 21.52
CA SER A 213 -4.73 0.08 21.51
C SER A 213 -5.29 1.08 22.52
N TYR A 214 -6.35 1.80 22.14
CA TYR A 214 -7.03 2.77 23.01
C TYR A 214 -8.49 2.35 23.20
N ASP A 215 -8.94 2.22 24.45
CA ASP A 215 -10.35 1.94 24.77
C ASP A 215 -11.19 3.22 24.64
N ILE A 216 -12.30 3.13 23.92
CA ILE A 216 -13.25 4.24 23.71
C ILE A 216 -14.65 3.76 24.13
N GLN A 217 -15.19 4.33 25.22
CA GLN A 217 -16.55 4.00 25.71
C GLN A 217 -17.64 4.85 25.03
N ALA A 218 -18.81 4.23 24.78
CA ALA A 218 -19.96 4.86 24.09
C ALA A 218 -21.29 4.53 24.79
N ALA A 219 -22.27 5.45 24.79
CA ALA A 219 -23.62 5.21 25.31
C ALA A 219 -24.75 5.87 24.48
N ALA A 220 -25.95 5.30 24.59
CA ALA A 220 -27.07 5.40 23.66
C ALA A 220 -28.10 6.51 23.97
N SER A 221 -28.23 7.45 23.02
CA SER A 221 -29.34 8.40 22.76
C SER A 221 -29.63 9.59 23.70
N THR A 222 -30.01 10.69 23.01
CA THR A 222 -30.33 12.09 23.41
C THR A 222 -29.24 12.88 24.12
N GLN A 223 -28.82 14.01 23.53
CA GLN A 223 -27.72 14.83 24.04
C GLN A 223 -28.15 16.27 24.33
N TRP A 224 -28.10 16.62 25.61
CA TRP A 224 -28.31 17.95 26.18
C TRP A 224 -26.96 18.60 26.48
N TYR A 225 -26.84 19.89 26.21
CA TYR A 225 -25.64 20.68 26.52
C TYR A 225 -25.82 21.42 27.85
N HIS A 226 -24.71 21.57 28.59
CA HIS A 226 -24.66 22.41 29.79
C HIS A 226 -24.27 23.86 29.41
N THR A 227 -24.92 24.85 30.02
CA THR A 227 -24.91 26.26 29.59
C THR A 227 -23.61 27.05 29.84
N ASN A 228 -22.59 26.48 30.49
CA ASN A 228 -21.38 27.19 30.89
C ASN A 228 -20.10 26.41 30.57
N PHE A 229 -19.71 26.30 29.29
CA PHE A 229 -18.41 25.74 28.89
C PHE A 229 -17.59 26.75 28.07
N THR A 230 -16.36 27.01 28.51
CA THR A 230 -15.41 27.96 27.90
C THR A 230 -14.01 27.33 27.82
N GLY A 231 -13.66 26.62 26.73
CA GLY A 231 -12.26 26.25 26.41
C GLY A 231 -11.96 24.98 25.59
N THR A 232 -11.29 25.19 24.44
CA THR A 232 -10.23 24.38 23.73
C THR A 232 -10.49 22.94 23.20
N ASN A 233 -11.22 22.79 22.07
CA ASN A 233 -11.44 21.49 21.40
C ASN A 233 -10.96 21.42 19.92
N ILE A 234 -10.66 20.20 19.45
CA ILE A 234 -10.73 19.86 18.02
C ILE A 234 -12.19 20.03 17.58
N ILE A 235 -12.35 20.92 16.60
CA ILE A 235 -13.54 21.58 16.09
C ILE A 235 -14.82 20.73 16.07
N SER A 236 -15.90 21.37 16.52
CA SER A 236 -17.26 21.04 16.14
C SER A 236 -17.39 21.14 14.62
N LEU A 237 -17.31 20.00 13.93
CA LEU A 237 -17.74 19.92 12.55
C LEU A 237 -19.26 20.20 12.52
N PRO A 238 -19.78 20.92 11.52
CA PRO A 238 -21.21 21.12 11.36
C PRO A 238 -21.92 19.78 11.49
N THR A 239 -23.12 19.73 12.08
CA THR A 239 -23.86 18.47 12.35
C THR A 239 -24.17 17.63 11.09
N SER A 240 -23.91 18.17 9.90
CA SER A 240 -23.92 17.46 8.61
C SER A 240 -22.59 16.75 8.25
N THR A 241 -21.52 16.99 9.01
CA THR A 241 -20.15 16.60 8.71
C THR A 241 -19.62 15.63 9.76
N ARG A 242 -19.84 14.37 9.43
CA ARG A 242 -19.66 13.16 10.20
C ARG A 242 -18.18 12.77 10.30
N GLY A 243 -17.43 13.36 11.24
CA GLY A 243 -16.08 12.91 11.60
C GLY A 243 -16.12 11.51 12.21
N PHE A 244 -15.29 10.58 11.75
CA PHE A 244 -15.25 9.17 12.17
C PHE A 244 -13.90 8.54 11.84
N ILE A 245 -13.32 7.71 12.72
CA ILE A 245 -12.20 6.82 12.39
C ILE A 245 -12.53 5.39 12.75
N MET A 246 -12.32 4.50 11.78
CA MET A 246 -12.48 3.07 11.88
C MET A 246 -11.41 2.42 11.02
N GLN A 247 -10.86 1.32 11.51
CA GLN A 247 -10.04 0.40 10.75
C GLN A 247 -10.78 -0.93 10.68
N GLY A 248 -10.99 -1.46 9.47
CA GLY A 248 -11.57 -2.77 9.28
C GLY A 248 -11.25 -3.30 7.89
N SER A 249 -10.82 -4.56 7.79
CA SER A 249 -10.55 -5.22 6.50
C SER A 249 -9.59 -4.44 5.58
N ASN A 250 -8.54 -3.81 6.14
CA ASN A 250 -7.60 -2.91 5.45
C ASN A 250 -8.25 -1.67 4.81
N VAL A 251 -9.37 -1.21 5.37
CA VAL A 251 -10.00 0.07 5.06
C VAL A 251 -9.83 0.98 6.26
N LEU A 252 -9.32 2.19 6.02
CA LEU A 252 -9.15 3.24 7.01
C LEU A 252 -10.09 4.40 6.67
N THR A 253 -11.00 4.75 7.57
CA THR A 253 -11.93 5.85 7.35
C THR A 253 -11.48 7.11 8.11
N TYR A 254 -11.59 8.29 7.51
CA TYR A 254 -11.41 9.58 8.18
C TYR A 254 -12.48 10.59 7.76
N GLY A 255 -13.41 10.87 8.67
CA GLY A 255 -14.67 11.58 8.38
C GLY A 255 -14.66 13.09 8.17
N ALA A 256 -13.50 13.68 7.93
CA ALA A 256 -13.47 15.07 7.50
C ALA A 256 -13.89 15.20 6.02
N THR A 257 -14.89 16.03 5.73
CA THR A 257 -15.25 16.39 4.35
C THR A 257 -14.47 17.59 3.82
N ARG A 258 -13.84 18.36 4.72
CA ARG A 258 -13.22 19.65 4.44
C ARG A 258 -11.86 19.78 5.12
N PRO A 259 -10.77 19.37 4.45
CA PRO A 259 -9.44 19.49 5.02
C PRO A 259 -8.94 20.94 5.08
N ASP A 260 -9.51 21.83 4.27
CA ASP A 260 -9.28 23.28 4.28
C ASP A 260 -9.74 23.96 5.58
N SER A 261 -10.59 23.30 6.36
CA SER A 261 -11.08 23.80 7.66
C SER A 261 -10.27 23.26 8.85
N PHE A 262 -9.17 22.55 8.60
CA PHE A 262 -8.32 22.02 9.67
C PHE A 262 -7.55 23.12 10.39
N ASN A 263 -7.57 23.07 11.72
CA ASN A 263 -6.56 23.72 12.54
C ASN A 263 -5.27 22.87 12.58
N ALA A 264 -4.23 23.34 13.28
CA ALA A 264 -2.95 22.63 13.37
C ALA A 264 -3.08 21.18 13.87
N ASN A 265 -4.00 20.93 14.80
CA ASN A 265 -4.25 19.58 15.33
C ASN A 265 -4.97 18.69 14.29
N GLY A 266 -5.96 19.23 13.57
CA GLY A 266 -6.64 18.52 12.48
C GLY A 266 -5.69 18.14 11.35
N ASN A 267 -4.75 19.03 10.99
CA ASN A 267 -3.69 18.74 10.02
C ASN A 267 -2.79 17.63 10.53
N THR A 268 -2.27 17.75 11.76
CA THR A 268 -1.41 16.72 12.36
C THR A 268 -2.08 15.36 12.32
N PHE A 269 -3.36 15.31 12.70
CA PHE A 269 -4.11 14.07 12.77
C PHE A 269 -4.38 13.45 11.40
N ALA A 270 -4.82 14.24 10.43
CA ALA A 270 -4.97 13.79 9.05
C ALA A 270 -3.64 13.28 8.49
N THR A 271 -2.52 13.96 8.77
CA THR A 271 -1.19 13.49 8.41
C THR A 271 -0.87 12.12 9.00
N ARG A 272 -1.22 11.87 10.28
CA ARG A 272 -0.99 10.56 10.91
C ARG A 272 -1.84 9.43 10.31
N VAL A 273 -3.07 9.71 9.88
CA VAL A 273 -3.91 8.72 9.19
C VAL A 273 -3.21 8.20 7.92
N PHE A 274 -2.71 9.11 7.09
CA PHE A 274 -1.99 8.76 5.86
C PHE A 274 -0.63 8.10 6.15
N ASP A 275 0.15 8.62 7.09
CA ASP A 275 1.42 8.03 7.50
C ASP A 275 1.26 6.58 7.95
N TRP A 276 0.27 6.34 8.81
CA TRP A 276 -0.01 5.01 9.33
C TRP A 276 -0.47 4.07 8.21
N ALA A 277 -1.33 4.53 7.29
CA ALA A 277 -1.80 3.72 6.18
C ALA A 277 -0.66 3.34 5.22
N ILE A 278 0.25 4.27 4.92
CA ILE A 278 1.43 4.02 4.08
C ILE A 278 2.35 3.01 4.76
N ASN A 279 2.63 3.19 6.05
CA ASN A 279 3.54 2.32 6.80
C ASN A 279 2.95 0.92 7.07
N SER A 280 1.63 0.80 7.16
CA SER A 280 0.94 -0.47 7.44
C SER A 280 0.57 -1.24 6.17
N SER A 281 0.64 -0.61 5.00
CA SER A 281 0.38 -1.28 3.73
C SER A 281 1.53 -2.18 3.32
N ALA A 282 1.19 -3.29 2.67
CA ALA A 282 2.17 -4.26 2.19
C ALA A 282 3.35 -3.60 1.43
N PRO A 283 4.59 -4.13 1.61
CA PRO A 283 5.80 -3.64 0.96
C PRO A 283 5.70 -3.43 -0.56
#